data_AF-A0A6P4Z955-F1
#
_entry.id   AF-A0A6P4Z955-F1
#
_cell.length_a   1.000
_cell.length_b   1.000
_cell.length_c   1.000
_cell.angle_alpha   90.00
_cell.angle_beta   90.00
_cell.angle_gamma   90.00
#
_symmetry.space_group_name_H-M   'P 1'
#
loop_
_entity.id
_entity.type
_entity.pdbx_description
1 polymer ?
#
loop_
_entity_poly.entity_id
_entity_poly.type
_entity_poly.pdbx_seq_one_letter_code
_entity_poly.pdbx_strand_id
1 'polypeptide(L)'
;MAEQHFASALKLVHQTKPTQPGAEAHCLHKLGDVYIQRGKRTEDGGDFTKAAALYNAAMARSEAGGFRDMLAQALKQTEQFFLRHVGGVACEIDQYDVDMGHKNEMRETRGKVTERLETIDQRYNPYTHDQNDPEVRNLETARATAVMELFQEITHDRQTFVDRLISECIGRIGPPPCRYAFIGLGSQATELVTPFSDLEFAILLEEEADSEHNKQYFRNLTHYLHLKIINLVETILPAMGIKSLNDFYSGDRKSS
;
A
#
# COMPACT_ATOMS: atom_id res chain seq x y z
N MET A 1 -23.42 -12.35 -6.10
CA MET A 1 -24.09 -11.84 -7.31
C MET A 1 -23.61 -10.43 -7.67
N ALA A 2 -23.74 -9.40 -6.82
CA ALA A 2 -23.33 -8.02 -7.16
C ALA A 2 -21.84 -7.84 -7.56
N GLU A 3 -20.90 -8.47 -6.84
CA GLU A 3 -19.46 -8.42 -7.16
C GLU A 3 -19.18 -8.91 -8.60
N GLN A 4 -19.77 -10.04 -8.99
CA GLN A 4 -19.61 -10.63 -10.33
C GLN A 4 -20.22 -9.75 -11.42
N HIS A 5 -21.36 -9.09 -11.15
CA HIS A 5 -21.97 -8.18 -12.11
C HIS A 5 -21.07 -6.98 -12.41
N PHE A 6 -20.53 -6.31 -11.39
CA PHE A 6 -19.65 -5.16 -11.60
C PHE A 6 -18.30 -5.56 -12.18
N ALA A 7 -17.73 -6.70 -11.78
CA ALA A 7 -16.52 -7.22 -12.40
C ALA A 7 -16.74 -7.56 -13.90
N SER A 8 -17.89 -8.14 -14.24
CA SER A 8 -18.24 -8.41 -15.64
C SER A 8 -18.44 -7.12 -16.45
N ALA A 9 -19.11 -6.13 -15.87
CA ALA A 9 -19.26 -4.81 -16.48
C ALA A 9 -17.90 -4.14 -16.72
N LEU A 10 -16.98 -4.21 -15.74
CA LEU A 10 -15.62 -3.69 -15.88
C LEU A 10 -14.87 -4.39 -17.03
N LYS A 11 -14.99 -5.72 -17.16
CA LYS A 11 -14.40 -6.47 -18.29
C LYS A 11 -14.95 -5.99 -19.64
N LEU A 12 -16.26 -5.72 -19.74
CA LEU A 12 -16.89 -5.20 -20.96
C LEU A 12 -16.42 -3.79 -21.31
N VAL A 13 -16.28 -2.90 -20.31
CA VAL A 13 -15.74 -1.55 -20.49
C VAL A 13 -14.28 -1.58 -20.96
N HIS A 14 -13.49 -2.54 -20.47
CA HIS A 14 -12.10 -2.70 -20.89
C HIS A 14 -11.95 -3.26 -22.31
N GLN A 15 -12.91 -4.08 -22.76
CA GLN A 15 -12.94 -4.65 -24.12
C GLN A 15 -13.43 -3.67 -25.19
N THR A 16 -14.17 -2.63 -24.80
CA THR A 16 -14.64 -1.59 -25.72
C THR A 16 -13.51 -0.61 -26.04
N LYS A 17 -13.28 -0.33 -27.33
CA LYS A 17 -12.27 0.64 -27.79
C LYS A 17 -12.95 1.84 -28.48
N PRO A 18 -12.62 3.09 -28.10
CA PRO A 18 -11.73 3.46 -26.99
C PRO A 18 -12.36 3.15 -25.62
N THR A 19 -11.52 2.76 -24.66
CA THR A 19 -11.93 2.53 -23.27
C THR A 19 -12.52 3.81 -22.71
N GLN A 20 -13.68 3.75 -22.07
CA GLN A 20 -14.36 4.91 -21.49
C GLN A 20 -13.96 5.07 -20.01
N PRO A 21 -13.03 5.99 -19.66
CA PRO A 21 -12.45 6.05 -18.32
C PRO A 21 -13.50 6.33 -17.23
N GLY A 22 -14.52 7.15 -17.54
CA GLY A 22 -15.62 7.43 -16.64
C GLY A 22 -16.48 6.20 -16.33
N ALA A 23 -16.75 5.34 -17.32
CA ALA A 23 -17.49 4.10 -17.11
C ALA A 23 -16.66 3.09 -16.30
N GLU A 24 -15.35 3.03 -16.52
CA GLU A 24 -14.43 2.19 -15.75
C GLU A 24 -14.37 2.63 -14.29
N ALA A 25 -14.19 3.93 -14.06
CA ALA A 25 -14.17 4.52 -12.72
C ALA A 25 -15.49 4.31 -11.97
N HIS A 26 -16.63 4.41 -12.67
CA HIS A 26 -17.94 4.12 -12.07
C HIS A 26 -18.07 2.65 -11.65
N CYS A 27 -17.63 1.71 -12.49
CA CYS A 27 -17.65 0.28 -12.15
C CYS A 27 -16.77 -0.04 -10.93
N LEU A 28 -15.58 0.56 -10.86
CA LEU A 28 -14.66 0.41 -9.72
C LEU A 28 -15.27 0.98 -8.43
N HIS A 29 -15.86 2.18 -8.50
CA HIS A 29 -16.59 2.78 -7.38
C HIS A 29 -17.70 1.85 -6.88
N LYS A 30 -18.55 1.35 -7.77
CA LYS A 30 -19.64 0.44 -7.37
C LYS A 30 -19.16 -0.89 -6.82
N LEU A 31 -18.05 -1.41 -7.33
CA LEU A 31 -17.41 -2.59 -6.75
C LEU A 31 -16.91 -2.28 -5.32
N GLY A 32 -16.33 -1.10 -5.10
CA GLY A 32 -15.94 -0.63 -3.77
C GLY A 32 -17.13 -0.60 -2.80
N ASP A 33 -18.28 -0.07 -3.24
CA ASP A 33 -19.52 -0.05 -2.44
C ASP A 33 -19.95 -1.46 -2.02
N VAL A 34 -19.81 -2.46 -2.90
CA VAL A 34 -20.12 -3.87 -2.57
C VAL A 34 -19.21 -4.38 -1.46
N TYR A 35 -17.91 -4.08 -1.52
CA TYR A 35 -16.96 -4.47 -0.47
C TYR A 35 -17.24 -3.74 0.85
N ILE A 36 -17.61 -2.46 0.83
CA ILE A 36 -18.07 -1.74 2.04
C ILE A 36 -19.26 -2.44 2.69
N GLN A 37 -20.29 -2.76 1.92
CA GLN A 37 -21.47 -3.43 2.47
C GLN A 37 -21.17 -4.82 2.99
N ARG A 38 -20.26 -5.55 2.33
CA ARG A 38 -19.82 -6.86 2.80
C ARG A 38 -19.05 -6.76 4.11
N GLY A 39 -18.04 -5.88 4.18
CA GLY A 39 -17.24 -5.66 5.39
C GLY A 39 -18.08 -5.22 6.59
N LYS A 40 -19.11 -4.39 6.40
CA LYS A 40 -20.06 -4.02 7.47
C LYS A 40 -20.86 -5.20 8.02
N ARG A 41 -21.12 -6.22 7.21
CA ARG A 41 -21.91 -7.39 7.57
C ARG A 41 -21.05 -8.52 8.15
N THR A 42 -19.85 -8.70 7.61
CA THR A 42 -18.95 -9.80 8.00
C THR A 42 -17.92 -9.39 9.04
N GLU A 43 -17.75 -8.08 9.26
CA GLU A 43 -16.71 -7.50 10.12
C GLU A 43 -15.28 -7.92 9.67
N ASP A 44 -15.13 -8.23 8.37
CA ASP A 44 -13.85 -8.56 7.76
C ASP A 44 -13.11 -7.27 7.35
N GLY A 45 -12.03 -6.97 8.09
CA GLY A 45 -11.13 -5.86 7.80
C GLY A 45 -10.57 -5.85 6.37
N GLY A 46 -10.36 -7.03 5.80
CA GLY A 46 -9.86 -7.20 4.44
C GLY A 46 -10.84 -6.75 3.36
N ASP A 47 -12.13 -6.57 3.66
CA ASP A 47 -13.07 -6.03 2.68
C ASP A 47 -13.01 -4.49 2.62
N PHE A 48 -12.73 -3.83 3.73
CA PHE A 48 -12.50 -2.38 3.75
C PHE A 48 -11.22 -1.99 2.99
N THR A 49 -10.14 -2.76 3.11
CA THR A 49 -8.92 -2.52 2.33
C THR A 49 -9.16 -2.67 0.82
N LYS A 50 -9.90 -3.70 0.40
CA LYS A 50 -10.29 -3.88 -1.01
C LYS A 50 -11.16 -2.71 -1.50
N ALA A 51 -12.10 -2.23 -0.69
CA ALA A 51 -12.92 -1.07 -1.03
C ALA A 51 -12.07 0.19 -1.25
N ALA A 52 -11.14 0.48 -0.33
CA ALA A 52 -10.23 1.63 -0.47
C ALA A 52 -9.38 1.55 -1.74
N ALA A 53 -8.81 0.37 -2.04
CA ALA A 53 -8.03 0.19 -3.25
C ALA A 53 -8.86 0.40 -4.53
N LEU A 54 -10.13 -0.04 -4.53
CA LEU A 54 -11.06 0.19 -5.63
C LEU A 54 -11.42 1.68 -5.79
N TYR A 55 -11.63 2.40 -4.70
CA TYR A 55 -11.87 3.84 -4.73
C TYR A 55 -10.65 4.62 -5.22
N ASN A 56 -9.43 4.25 -4.80
CA ASN A 56 -8.19 4.83 -5.33
C ASN A 56 -8.02 4.52 -6.82
N ALA A 57 -8.29 3.29 -7.25
CA ALA A 57 -8.26 2.91 -8.65
C ALA A 57 -9.29 3.69 -9.50
N ALA A 58 -10.48 3.94 -8.97
CA ALA A 58 -11.51 4.77 -9.60
C ALA A 58 -11.05 6.24 -9.68
N MET A 59 -10.44 6.77 -8.62
CA MET A 59 -9.95 8.15 -8.57
C MET A 59 -8.85 8.40 -9.61
N ALA A 60 -7.95 7.43 -9.79
CA ALA A 60 -6.90 7.49 -10.81
C ALA A 60 -7.44 7.53 -12.26
N ARG A 61 -8.68 7.05 -12.49
CA ARG A 61 -9.35 7.01 -13.80
C ARG A 61 -10.40 8.11 -13.98
N SER A 62 -10.49 9.03 -13.02
CA SER A 62 -11.49 10.09 -12.99
C SER A 62 -10.87 11.45 -13.28
N GLU A 63 -11.55 12.25 -14.09
CA GLU A 63 -11.25 13.66 -14.29
C GLU A 63 -11.51 14.47 -13.01
N ALA A 64 -10.91 15.66 -12.92
CA ALA A 64 -11.16 16.58 -11.82
C ALA A 64 -12.63 17.01 -11.77
N GLY A 65 -13.24 17.00 -10.59
CA GLY A 65 -14.63 17.39 -10.39
C GLY A 65 -15.32 16.62 -9.27
N GLY A 66 -16.62 16.84 -9.11
CA GLY A 66 -17.40 16.34 -7.97
C GLY A 66 -17.40 14.82 -7.78
N PHE A 67 -17.09 14.04 -8.83
CA PHE A 67 -16.93 12.59 -8.69
C PHE A 67 -15.66 12.21 -7.89
N ARG A 68 -14.55 12.94 -8.05
CA ARG A 68 -13.35 12.72 -7.24
C ARG A 68 -13.57 13.13 -5.79
N ASP A 69 -14.32 14.21 -5.55
CA ASP A 69 -14.68 14.63 -4.18
C ASP A 69 -15.55 13.57 -3.49
N MET A 70 -16.49 12.98 -4.23
CA MET A 70 -17.30 11.85 -3.76
C MET A 70 -16.43 10.64 -3.40
N LEU A 71 -15.43 10.29 -4.24
CA LEU A 71 -14.50 9.19 -3.96
C LEU A 71 -13.60 9.47 -2.75
N ALA A 72 -13.11 10.71 -2.60
CA ALA A 72 -12.34 11.13 -1.43
C ALA A 72 -13.17 11.01 -0.14
N GLN A 73 -14.45 11.40 -0.20
CA GLN A 73 -15.38 11.21 0.92
C GLN A 73 -15.63 9.72 1.22
N ALA A 74 -15.77 8.89 0.18
CA ALA A 74 -15.95 7.44 0.34
C ALA A 74 -14.72 6.76 0.99
N LEU A 75 -13.50 7.19 0.65
CA LEU A 75 -12.27 6.74 1.30
C LEU A 75 -12.25 7.08 2.80
N LYS A 76 -12.57 8.33 3.17
CA LYS A 76 -12.68 8.74 4.58
C LYS A 76 -13.73 7.93 5.34
N GLN A 77 -14.88 7.64 4.70
CA GLN A 77 -15.92 6.81 5.29
C GLN A 77 -15.48 5.34 5.44
N THR A 78 -14.62 4.83 4.55
CA THR A 78 -14.09 3.47 4.62
C THR A 78 -13.35 3.24 5.93
N GLU A 79 -12.47 4.17 6.29
CA GLU A 79 -11.73 4.14 7.57
C GLU A 79 -12.68 4.18 8.77
N GLN A 80 -13.69 5.03 8.75
CA GLN A 80 -14.69 5.11 9.82
C GLN A 80 -15.48 3.80 9.96
N PHE A 81 -15.90 3.21 8.84
CA PHE A 81 -16.60 1.93 8.89
C PHE A 81 -15.70 0.81 9.38
N PHE A 82 -14.42 0.81 8.99
CA PHE A 82 -13.44 -0.13 9.53
C PHE A 82 -13.33 0.02 11.06
N LEU A 83 -13.08 1.23 11.57
CA LEU A 83 -12.93 1.46 13.00
C LEU A 83 -14.19 1.07 13.80
N ARG A 84 -15.38 1.36 13.25
CA ARG A 84 -16.65 1.05 13.89
C ARG A 84 -16.97 -0.44 13.90
N HIS A 85 -16.79 -1.12 12.78
CA HIS A 85 -17.24 -2.51 12.59
C HIS A 85 -16.16 -3.55 12.92
N VAL A 86 -14.87 -3.17 12.85
CA VAL A 86 -13.74 -4.09 13.05
C VAL A 86 -12.92 -3.66 14.27
N GLY A 87 -12.67 -2.36 14.43
CA GLY A 87 -11.92 -1.82 15.57
C GLY A 87 -12.72 -1.76 16.88
N GLY A 88 -14.05 -1.81 16.83
CA GLY A 88 -14.91 -1.64 18.01
C GLY A 88 -14.91 -0.22 18.59
N VAL A 89 -14.45 0.77 17.82
CA VAL A 89 -14.26 2.15 18.27
C VAL A 89 -15.34 3.04 17.65
N ALA A 90 -16.05 3.80 18.49
CA ALA A 90 -16.91 4.88 18.01
C ALA A 90 -16.03 6.01 17.47
N CYS A 91 -15.93 6.12 16.14
CA CYS A 91 -15.09 7.14 15.50
C CYS A 91 -15.93 8.34 15.06
N GLU A 92 -15.52 9.54 15.49
CA GLU A 92 -15.94 10.79 14.84
C GLU A 92 -15.08 11.07 13.60
N ILE A 93 -15.60 11.85 12.66
CA ILE A 93 -14.89 12.22 11.43
C ILE A 93 -13.69 13.06 11.82
N ASP A 94 -12.48 12.53 11.66
CA ASP A 94 -11.29 13.37 11.74
C ASP A 94 -11.28 14.28 10.52
N GLN A 95 -11.26 15.59 10.74
CA GLN A 95 -11.28 16.58 9.65
C GLN A 95 -9.93 16.64 8.92
N TYR A 96 -8.87 16.14 9.55
CA TYR A 96 -7.51 16.23 9.04
C TYR A 96 -7.12 14.98 8.24
N ASP A 97 -6.64 15.22 7.02
CA ASP A 97 -6.19 14.19 6.09
C ASP A 97 -4.77 13.73 6.47
N VAL A 98 -4.67 12.86 7.49
CA VAL A 98 -3.38 12.36 8.00
C VAL A 98 -2.53 11.76 6.88
N ASP A 99 -3.18 11.14 5.90
CA ASP A 99 -2.55 10.53 4.73
C ASP A 99 -1.82 11.55 3.85
N MET A 100 -2.25 12.83 3.85
CA MET A 100 -1.57 13.89 3.10
C MET A 100 -0.17 14.19 3.68
N GLY A 101 -0.04 14.12 5.00
CA GLY A 101 1.25 14.26 5.69
C GLY A 101 2.21 13.14 5.30
N HIS A 102 1.74 11.88 5.34
CA HIS A 102 2.54 10.73 4.95
C HIS A 102 2.97 10.77 3.47
N LYS A 103 2.06 11.15 2.56
CA LYS A 103 2.38 11.30 1.13
C LYS A 103 3.46 12.35 0.88
N ASN A 104 3.40 13.47 1.59
CA ASN A 104 4.39 14.54 1.47
C ASN A 104 5.76 14.06 1.95
N GLU A 105 5.80 13.38 3.10
CA GLU A 105 7.03 12.81 3.62
C GLU A 105 7.66 11.80 2.64
N MET A 106 6.87 10.88 2.08
CA MET A 106 7.39 9.93 1.09
C MET A 106 7.96 10.63 -0.14
N ARG A 107 7.31 11.70 -0.62
CA ARG A 107 7.80 12.51 -1.73
C ARG A 107 9.12 13.20 -1.39
N GLU A 108 9.24 13.74 -0.18
CA GLU A 108 10.47 14.39 0.29
C GLU A 108 11.62 13.38 0.43
N THR A 109 11.38 12.22 1.05
CA THR A 109 12.38 11.15 1.18
C THR A 109 12.85 10.69 -0.19
N ARG A 110 11.94 10.51 -1.16
CA ARG A 110 12.32 10.18 -2.54
C ARG A 110 13.17 11.26 -3.20
N GLY A 111 12.81 12.53 -3.02
CA GLY A 111 13.61 13.65 -3.53
C GLY A 111 15.03 13.63 -2.99
N LYS A 112 15.20 13.41 -1.68
CA LYS A 112 16.51 13.28 -1.04
C LYS A 112 17.31 12.10 -1.60
N VAL A 113 16.69 10.94 -1.77
CA VAL A 113 17.34 9.75 -2.32
C VAL A 113 17.78 9.98 -3.77
N THR A 114 16.94 10.63 -4.59
CA THR A 114 17.31 11.00 -5.97
C THR A 114 18.52 11.92 -5.99
N GLU A 115 18.53 12.99 -5.20
CA GLU A 115 19.67 13.92 -5.10
C GLU A 115 20.95 13.19 -4.63
N ARG A 116 20.81 12.25 -3.69
CA ARG A 116 21.94 11.45 -3.20
C ARG A 116 22.51 10.53 -4.28
N LEU A 117 21.65 9.87 -5.04
CA LEU A 117 22.05 9.04 -6.18
C LEU A 117 22.76 9.87 -7.25
N GLU A 118 22.24 11.05 -7.60
CA GLU A 118 22.88 11.97 -8.55
C GLU A 118 24.28 12.40 -8.06
N THR A 119 24.43 12.66 -6.77
CA THR A 119 25.74 12.99 -6.17
C THR A 119 26.72 11.82 -6.27
N ILE A 120 26.27 10.60 -5.99
CA ILE A 120 27.07 9.38 -6.13
C ILE A 120 27.48 9.17 -7.60
N ASP A 121 26.54 9.37 -8.52
CA ASP A 121 26.76 9.28 -9.96
C ASP A 121 27.78 10.30 -10.46
N GLN A 122 27.75 11.53 -9.97
CA GLN A 122 28.74 12.54 -10.36
C GLN A 122 30.13 12.27 -9.77
N ARG A 123 30.19 11.81 -8.52
CA ARG A 123 31.46 11.67 -7.78
C ARG A 123 32.20 10.37 -8.06
N TYR A 124 31.46 9.30 -8.33
CA TYR A 124 31.98 7.93 -8.46
C TYR A 124 31.55 7.29 -9.79
N ASN A 125 31.78 7.96 -10.91
CA ASN A 125 31.41 7.49 -12.25
C ASN A 125 32.53 6.67 -12.94
N PRO A 126 32.50 5.32 -12.93
CA PRO A 126 33.54 4.50 -13.56
C PRO A 126 33.56 4.61 -15.08
N TYR A 127 32.47 5.05 -15.70
CA TYR A 127 32.33 5.11 -17.16
C TYR A 127 33.04 6.30 -17.80
N THR A 128 33.70 7.14 -16.99
CA THR A 128 34.54 8.24 -17.48
C THR A 128 35.98 7.82 -17.78
N HIS A 129 36.37 6.60 -17.40
CA HIS A 129 37.72 6.03 -17.56
C HIS A 129 37.75 4.86 -18.56
N ASP A 130 38.94 4.50 -19.05
CA ASP A 130 39.14 3.27 -19.82
C ASP A 130 38.96 2.04 -18.91
N GLN A 131 38.35 0.97 -19.40
CA GLN A 131 38.07 -0.24 -18.61
C GLN A 131 39.33 -0.91 -18.04
N ASN A 132 40.50 -0.68 -18.63
CA ASN A 132 41.77 -1.23 -18.16
C ASN A 132 42.50 -0.31 -17.16
N ASP A 133 41.94 0.86 -16.85
CA ASP A 133 42.50 1.79 -15.89
C ASP A 133 42.41 1.20 -14.47
N PRO A 134 43.53 1.04 -13.74
CA PRO A 134 43.53 0.59 -12.36
C PRO A 134 42.64 1.44 -11.43
N GLU A 135 42.38 2.71 -11.73
CA GLU A 135 41.49 3.58 -10.96
C GLU A 135 40.02 3.14 -11.02
N VAL A 136 39.56 2.49 -12.10
CA VAL A 136 38.15 2.06 -12.25
C VAL A 136 37.73 1.20 -11.07
N ARG A 137 38.57 0.24 -10.68
CA ARG A 137 38.26 -0.68 -9.57
C ARG A 137 38.11 0.05 -8.23
N ASN A 138 38.94 1.07 -7.99
CA ASN A 138 38.84 1.89 -6.78
C ASN A 138 37.55 2.72 -6.80
N LEU A 139 37.18 3.26 -7.96
CA LEU A 139 35.97 4.06 -8.12
C LEU A 139 34.69 3.23 -7.98
N GLU A 140 34.66 2.03 -8.56
CA GLU A 140 33.57 1.05 -8.39
C GLU A 140 33.40 0.65 -6.94
N THR A 141 34.52 0.42 -6.22
CA THR A 141 34.49 0.10 -4.80
C THR A 141 33.90 1.27 -3.99
N ALA A 142 34.36 2.50 -4.23
CA ALA A 142 33.85 3.69 -3.56
C ALA A 142 32.36 3.94 -3.87
N ARG A 143 31.94 3.74 -5.12
CA ARG A 143 30.54 3.81 -5.54
C ARG A 143 29.69 2.78 -4.80
N ALA A 144 30.12 1.53 -4.76
CA ALA A 144 29.40 0.47 -4.07
C ALA A 144 29.24 0.77 -2.58
N THR A 145 30.29 1.25 -1.91
CA THR A 145 30.22 1.70 -0.52
C THR A 145 29.21 2.83 -0.33
N ALA A 146 29.25 3.87 -1.16
CA ALA A 146 28.32 5.00 -1.04
C ALA A 146 26.85 4.60 -1.29
N VAL A 147 26.61 3.65 -2.21
CA VAL A 147 25.26 3.10 -2.46
C VAL A 147 24.79 2.24 -1.28
N MET A 148 25.68 1.45 -0.67
CA MET A 148 25.34 0.68 0.53
C MET A 148 24.98 1.58 1.71
N GLU A 149 25.74 2.65 1.94
CA GLU A 149 25.42 3.65 2.96
C GLU A 149 24.04 4.28 2.71
N LEU A 150 23.72 4.63 1.46
CA LEU A 150 22.40 5.13 1.09
C LEU A 150 21.29 4.11 1.38
N PHE A 151 21.48 2.81 1.11
CA PHE A 151 20.48 1.80 1.47
C PHE A 151 20.26 1.70 2.98
N GLN A 152 21.30 1.88 3.78
CA GLN A 152 21.17 1.89 5.25
C GLN A 152 20.40 3.11 5.75
N GLU A 153 20.64 4.30 5.18
CA GLU A 153 19.86 5.50 5.45
C GLU A 153 18.37 5.28 5.12
N ILE A 154 18.07 4.76 3.93
CA ILE A 154 16.69 4.45 3.50
C ILE A 154 16.05 3.41 4.44
N THR A 155 16.81 2.41 4.87
CA THR A 155 16.35 1.37 5.80
C THR A 155 15.89 1.99 7.11
N HIS A 156 16.68 2.91 7.67
CA HIS A 156 16.36 3.57 8.93
C HIS A 156 15.15 4.50 8.80
N ASP A 157 15.14 5.38 7.79
CA ASP A 157 14.03 6.30 7.55
C ASP A 157 12.70 5.53 7.37
N ARG A 158 12.75 4.40 6.65
CA ARG A 158 11.60 3.54 6.45
C ARG A 158 11.13 2.87 7.74
N GLN A 159 12.04 2.45 8.62
CA GLN A 159 11.67 1.92 9.94
C GLN A 159 10.93 2.97 10.77
N THR A 160 11.43 4.20 10.81
CA THR A 160 10.77 5.32 11.52
C THR A 160 9.39 5.63 10.94
N PHE A 161 9.26 5.60 9.61
CA PHE A 161 7.98 5.79 8.94
C PHE A 161 6.97 4.70 9.30
N VAL A 162 7.36 3.43 9.20
CA VAL A 162 6.50 2.29 9.52
C VAL A 162 6.11 2.27 11.00
N ASP A 163 7.06 2.54 11.90
CA ASP A 163 6.80 2.60 13.35
C ASP A 163 5.75 3.66 13.71
N ARG A 164 5.80 4.83 13.05
CA ARG A 164 4.78 5.86 13.21
C ARG A 164 3.43 5.42 12.68
N LEU A 165 3.36 4.79 11.51
CA LEU A 165 2.09 4.26 10.98
C LEU A 165 1.46 3.23 11.93
N ILE A 166 2.27 2.34 12.49
CA ILE A 166 1.83 1.35 13.48
C ILE A 166 1.35 2.06 14.76
N SER A 167 2.10 3.03 15.26
CA SER A 167 1.76 3.81 16.44
C SER A 167 0.42 4.56 16.28
N GLU A 168 0.20 5.16 15.12
CA GLU A 168 -1.10 5.78 14.79
C GLU A 168 -2.24 4.76 14.77
N CYS A 169 -2.00 3.56 14.21
CA CYS A 169 -3.00 2.50 14.20
C CYS A 169 -3.38 2.08 15.62
N ILE A 170 -2.37 1.78 16.45
CA ILE A 170 -2.53 1.39 17.86
C ILE A 170 -3.25 2.50 18.64
N GLY A 171 -2.87 3.77 18.42
CA GLY A 171 -3.51 4.92 19.06
C GLY A 171 -5.01 5.03 18.76
N ARG A 172 -5.48 4.45 17.66
CA ARG A 172 -6.90 4.43 17.28
C ARG A 172 -7.64 3.16 17.69
N ILE A 173 -7.05 1.98 17.54
CA ILE A 173 -7.73 0.69 17.82
C ILE A 173 -7.53 0.20 19.27
N GLY A 174 -6.69 0.88 20.04
CA GLY A 174 -6.37 0.54 21.42
C GLY A 174 -5.00 -0.13 21.57
N PRO A 175 -4.50 -0.29 22.80
CA PRO A 175 -3.19 -0.89 23.06
C PRO A 175 -3.17 -2.39 22.74
N PRO A 176 -2.00 -2.96 22.37
CA PRO A 176 -1.87 -4.39 22.14
C PRO A 176 -2.14 -5.20 23.41
N PRO A 177 -2.81 -6.36 23.30
CA PRO A 177 -3.21 -7.17 24.46
C PRO A 177 -2.06 -8.01 25.04
N CYS A 178 -0.92 -8.08 24.35
CA CYS A 178 0.28 -8.79 24.79
C CYS A 178 1.53 -8.15 24.18
N ARG A 179 2.73 -8.56 24.66
CA ARG A 179 3.98 -8.16 24.01
C ARG A 179 4.08 -8.79 22.63
N TYR A 180 4.65 -8.02 21.70
CA TYR A 180 4.83 -8.44 20.32
C TYR A 180 6.11 -7.87 19.74
N ALA A 181 6.55 -8.46 18.63
CA ALA A 181 7.61 -7.93 17.79
C ALA A 181 7.08 -7.75 16.37
N PHE A 182 7.34 -6.58 15.78
CA PHE A 182 7.11 -6.33 14.35
C PHE A 182 8.44 -6.49 13.62
N ILE A 183 8.48 -7.41 12.65
CA ILE A 183 9.73 -7.80 11.98
C ILE A 183 9.57 -7.51 10.49
N GLY A 184 10.39 -6.61 9.96
CA GLY A 184 10.51 -6.41 8.51
C GLY A 184 11.16 -7.61 7.84
N LEU A 185 10.65 -8.01 6.68
CA LEU A 185 11.12 -9.14 5.89
C LEU A 185 11.67 -8.65 4.52
N GLY A 186 12.21 -9.58 3.74
CA GLY A 186 12.69 -9.29 2.38
C GLY A 186 13.75 -8.19 2.33
N SER A 187 13.58 -7.23 1.43
CA SER A 187 14.56 -6.14 1.24
C SER A 187 14.80 -5.29 2.50
N GLN A 188 13.82 -5.23 3.41
CA GLN A 188 13.96 -4.57 4.70
C GLN A 188 14.91 -5.34 5.63
N ALA A 189 14.85 -6.67 5.62
CA ALA A 189 15.69 -7.53 6.46
C ALA A 189 17.14 -7.60 5.97
N THR A 190 17.36 -7.42 4.67
CA THR A 190 18.70 -7.45 4.07
C THR A 190 19.35 -6.08 3.94
N GLU A 191 18.72 -5.01 4.44
CA GLU A 191 19.18 -3.61 4.29
C GLU A 191 19.40 -3.20 2.82
N LEU A 192 18.58 -3.75 1.90
CA LEU A 192 18.62 -3.44 0.45
C LEU A 192 17.33 -2.74 0.00
N VAL A 193 16.64 -2.11 0.93
CA VAL A 193 15.33 -1.51 0.69
C VAL A 193 15.48 -0.19 -0.07
N THR A 194 14.54 0.07 -0.98
CA THR A 194 14.46 1.30 -1.76
C THR A 194 13.18 2.06 -1.39
N PRO A 195 13.03 3.34 -1.77
CA PRO A 195 11.80 4.09 -1.57
C PRO A 195 10.56 3.54 -2.31
N PHE A 196 10.74 2.50 -3.13
CA PHE A 196 9.69 1.84 -3.91
C PHE A 196 9.49 0.38 -3.52
N SER A 197 10.26 -0.15 -2.57
CA SER A 197 10.16 -1.53 -2.15
C SER A 197 8.84 -1.82 -1.43
N ASP A 198 8.30 -3.02 -1.67
CA ASP A 198 7.12 -3.52 -0.96
C ASP A 198 7.37 -3.64 0.54
N LEU A 199 6.31 -3.46 1.35
CA LEU A 199 6.37 -3.67 2.80
C LEU A 199 6.01 -5.12 3.12
N GLU A 200 7.04 -5.90 3.43
CA GLU A 200 6.90 -7.28 3.90
C GLU A 200 7.22 -7.33 5.39
N PHE A 201 6.36 -7.99 6.18
CA PHE A 201 6.56 -8.08 7.62
C PHE A 201 5.91 -9.32 8.24
N ALA A 202 6.35 -9.65 9.45
CA ALA A 202 5.70 -10.60 10.35
C ALA A 202 5.47 -9.95 11.72
N ILE A 203 4.40 -10.37 12.40
CA ILE A 203 4.14 -10.03 13.80
C ILE A 203 4.28 -11.30 14.63
N LEU A 204 5.24 -11.29 15.56
CA LEU A 204 5.42 -12.36 16.53
C LEU A 204 4.79 -11.96 17.86
N LEU A 205 4.06 -12.88 18.48
CA LEU A 205 3.46 -12.70 19.79
C LEU A 205 4.36 -13.32 20.85
N GLU A 206 4.28 -12.84 22.09
CA GLU A 206 4.93 -13.52 23.19
C GLU A 206 4.45 -14.97 23.36
N GLU A 207 5.30 -15.80 23.96
CA GLU A 207 5.01 -17.21 24.24
C GLU A 207 3.70 -17.33 25.04
N GLU A 208 2.89 -18.34 24.71
CA GLU A 208 1.56 -18.60 25.31
C GLU A 208 0.49 -17.50 25.09
N ALA A 209 0.76 -16.45 24.32
CA ALA A 209 -0.20 -15.39 24.03
C ALA A 209 -0.98 -15.56 22.71
N ASP A 210 -1.07 -16.78 22.18
CA ASP A 210 -1.67 -17.07 20.87
C ASP A 210 -3.20 -17.30 20.92
N SER A 211 -3.87 -16.73 21.92
CA SER A 211 -5.34 -16.75 22.02
C SER A 211 -6.01 -16.16 20.76
N GLU A 212 -7.22 -16.62 20.43
CA GLU A 212 -7.95 -16.06 19.29
C GLU A 212 -8.26 -14.57 19.47
N HIS A 213 -8.42 -14.10 20.71
CA HIS A 213 -8.58 -12.68 21.01
C HIS A 213 -7.34 -11.87 20.58
N ASN A 214 -6.13 -12.32 20.95
CA ASN A 214 -4.89 -11.65 20.60
C ASN A 214 -4.64 -11.71 19.09
N LYS A 215 -4.82 -12.89 18.49
CA LYS A 215 -4.71 -13.06 17.03
C LYS A 215 -5.67 -12.12 16.29
N GLN A 216 -6.90 -11.96 16.78
CA GLN A 216 -7.87 -11.05 16.18
C GLN A 216 -7.43 -9.59 16.26
N TYR A 217 -6.90 -9.15 17.41
CA TYR A 217 -6.34 -7.80 17.55
C TYR A 217 -5.26 -7.53 16.49
N PHE A 218 -4.27 -8.42 16.34
CA PHE A 218 -3.17 -8.21 15.38
C PHE A 218 -3.60 -8.37 13.92
N ARG A 219 -4.61 -9.19 13.62
CA ARG A 219 -5.27 -9.21 12.30
C ARG A 219 -5.91 -7.86 11.99
N ASN A 220 -6.65 -7.29 12.94
CA ASN A 220 -7.28 -5.98 12.79
C ASN A 220 -6.22 -4.86 12.65
N LEU A 221 -5.15 -4.89 13.45
CA LEU A 221 -4.01 -3.98 13.30
C LEU A 221 -3.40 -4.06 11.90
N THR A 222 -3.20 -5.28 11.39
CA THR A 222 -2.65 -5.52 10.06
C THR A 222 -3.57 -4.98 8.97
N HIS A 223 -4.89 -5.21 9.06
CA HIS A 223 -5.84 -4.64 8.10
C HIS A 223 -5.88 -3.12 8.13
N TYR A 224 -5.74 -2.52 9.31
CA TYR A 224 -5.76 -1.07 9.43
C TYR A 224 -4.49 -0.42 8.90
N LEU A 225 -3.32 -1.00 9.21
CA LEU A 225 -2.04 -0.60 8.63
C LEU A 225 -2.11 -0.70 7.09
N HIS A 226 -2.65 -1.81 6.57
CA HIS A 226 -2.83 -1.99 5.14
C HIS A 226 -3.77 -0.94 4.53
N LEU A 227 -4.85 -0.55 5.24
CA LEU A 227 -5.74 0.53 4.80
C LEU A 227 -4.99 1.86 4.65
N LYS A 228 -4.17 2.24 5.65
CA LYS A 228 -3.32 3.43 5.57
C LYS A 228 -2.35 3.38 4.40
N ILE A 229 -1.67 2.24 4.21
CA ILE A 229 -0.74 2.03 3.09
C ILE A 229 -1.43 2.19 1.74
N ILE A 230 -2.62 1.61 1.58
CA ILE A 230 -3.41 1.75 0.34
C ILE A 230 -3.75 3.21 0.08
N ASN A 231 -4.07 3.98 1.13
CA ASN A 231 -4.38 5.40 1.00
C ASN A 231 -3.18 6.27 0.63
N LEU A 232 -1.95 5.77 0.69
CA LEU A 232 -0.76 6.42 0.10
C LEU A 232 -0.83 6.45 -1.44
N VAL A 233 -1.74 5.66 -2.04
CA VAL A 233 -2.02 5.61 -3.49
C VAL A 233 -0.87 5.00 -4.31
N GLU A 234 -0.14 4.06 -3.72
CA GLU A 234 0.96 3.34 -4.38
C GLU A 234 0.64 1.87 -4.64
N THR A 235 -0.33 1.32 -3.92
CA THR A 235 -0.78 -0.05 -4.09
C THR A 235 -1.54 -0.22 -5.40
N ILE A 236 -1.01 -1.07 -6.29
CA ILE A 236 -1.71 -1.43 -7.52
C ILE A 236 -2.89 -2.37 -7.23
N LEU A 237 -4.01 -2.16 -7.91
CA LEU A 237 -5.24 -2.95 -7.68
C LEU A 237 -5.05 -4.48 -7.79
N PRO A 238 -4.25 -5.03 -8.72
CA PRO A 238 -4.03 -6.47 -8.79
C PRO A 238 -3.42 -7.09 -7.52
N ALA A 239 -2.62 -6.33 -6.76
CA ALA A 239 -2.01 -6.79 -5.52
C ALA A 239 -3.05 -7.12 -4.43
N MET A 240 -4.29 -6.59 -4.56
CA MET A 240 -5.36 -6.81 -3.60
C MET A 240 -5.98 -8.21 -3.64
N GLY A 241 -5.59 -9.06 -4.59
CA GLY A 241 -6.09 -10.44 -4.64
C GLY A 241 -7.60 -10.54 -4.90
N ILE A 242 -8.23 -9.52 -5.50
CA ILE A 242 -9.67 -9.51 -5.76
C ILE A 242 -9.97 -10.56 -6.83
N LYS A 243 -10.49 -11.72 -6.41
CA LYS A 243 -10.69 -12.89 -7.28
C LYS A 243 -11.48 -12.56 -8.55
N SER A 244 -12.52 -11.74 -8.43
CA SER A 244 -13.36 -11.32 -9.56
C SER A 244 -12.63 -10.46 -10.59
N LEU A 245 -11.52 -9.83 -10.21
CA LEU A 245 -10.66 -8.99 -11.06
C LEU A 245 -9.36 -9.69 -11.48
N ASN A 246 -8.81 -10.60 -10.67
CA ASN A 246 -7.48 -11.20 -10.91
C ASN A 246 -7.49 -12.45 -11.83
N ASP A 247 -8.64 -12.87 -12.33
CA ASP A 247 -8.77 -14.05 -13.19
C ASP A 247 -8.53 -13.73 -14.68
N PHE A 248 -7.38 -13.11 -14.99
CA PHE A 248 -6.98 -12.75 -16.37
C PHE A 248 -6.33 -13.92 -17.13
N TYR A 249 -6.08 -15.06 -16.48
CA TYR A 249 -5.39 -16.22 -17.06
C TYR A 249 -6.15 -17.55 -17.00
N SER A 250 -7.45 -17.56 -16.68
CA SER A 250 -8.27 -18.74 -16.96
C SER A 250 -8.49 -18.83 -18.48
N GLY A 251 -7.59 -19.57 -19.13
CA GLY A 251 -7.68 -19.87 -20.54
C GLY A 251 -8.96 -20.62 -20.86
N ASP A 252 -10.01 -19.89 -21.24
CA ASP A 252 -11.13 -20.42 -22.00
C ASP A 252 -10.62 -20.77 -23.41
N ARG A 253 -9.81 -21.84 -23.50
CA ARG A 253 -9.80 -22.68 -24.69
C ARG A 253 -11.17 -23.31 -24.77
N LYS A 254 -12.10 -22.63 -25.47
CA LYS A 254 -13.30 -23.26 -25.98
C LYS A 254 -12.87 -24.46 -26.79
N SER A 255 -13.12 -25.66 -26.27
CA SER A 255 -13.20 -26.87 -27.07
C SER A 255 -14.30 -26.65 -28.10
N SER A 256 -13.90 -26.56 -29.36
CA SER A 256 -14.74 -26.79 -30.54
C SER A 256 -14.13 -27.95 -31.30
#